data_AF-A0A7H9EII0-F1
#
_entry.id   AF-A0A7H9EII0-F1
#
_cell.length_a   1.000
_cell.length_b   1.000
_cell.length_c   1.000
_cell.angle_alpha   90.00
_cell.angle_beta   90.00
_cell.angle_gamma   90.00
#
_symmetry.space_group_name_H-M   'P 1'
#
loop_
_entity.id
_entity.type
_entity.pdbx_description
1 polymer ?
#
loop_
_entity_poly.entity_id
_entity_poly.type
_entity_poly.pdbx_seq_one_letter_code
_entity_poly.pdbx_strand_id
1 'polypeptide(L)'
;MQNRYVKPQNVKEAMIIIQDLFNKYRHELLTDELLRYHQNLTNRLQTDIYQAAQLEGNDFQTKQLAGMITAMQDWTRLKVAGRPFRGKMKNFKLVEQKHQKIKRVTRKGRAGHKYHVAHH
;
A
#
# COMPACT_ATOMS: atom_id res chain seq x y z
N MET A 1 -10.80 18.13 -24.07
CA MET A 1 -10.34 17.04 -23.18
C MET A 1 -10.60 17.48 -21.75
N GLN A 2 -11.64 16.92 -21.14
CA GLN A 2 -12.10 17.33 -19.81
C GLN A 2 -11.16 16.71 -18.76
N ASN A 3 -10.14 17.45 -18.32
CA ASN A 3 -9.46 17.17 -17.06
C ASN A 3 -10.48 17.38 -15.94
N ARG A 4 -11.33 16.36 -15.71
CA ARG A 4 -12.15 16.22 -14.51
C ARG A 4 -11.17 16.00 -13.36
N TYR A 5 -10.57 17.09 -12.88
CA TYR A 5 -10.07 17.18 -11.53
C TYR A 5 -11.27 16.91 -10.64
N VAL A 6 -11.42 15.65 -10.23
CA VAL A 6 -12.42 15.24 -9.24
C VAL A 6 -12.09 16.07 -8.01
N LYS A 7 -12.85 17.14 -7.76
CA LYS A 7 -12.81 17.84 -6.48
C LYS A 7 -13.37 16.83 -5.49
N PRO A 8 -12.55 16.33 -4.54
CA PRO A 8 -13.08 15.40 -3.56
C PRO A 8 -14.16 16.14 -2.76
N GLN A 9 -15.37 15.61 -2.78
CA GLN A 9 -16.49 16.17 -2.03
C GLN A 9 -16.38 15.83 -0.54
N ASN A 10 -15.65 14.75 -0.22
CA ASN A 10 -15.40 14.26 1.12
C ASN A 10 -13.90 13.93 1.32
N VAL A 11 -13.40 14.13 2.53
CA VAL A 11 -12.03 13.79 2.95
C VAL A 11 -11.70 12.34 2.58
N LYS A 12 -12.61 11.41 2.89
CA LYS A 12 -12.45 9.97 2.62
C LYS A 12 -12.22 9.65 1.14
N GLU A 13 -12.93 10.30 0.23
CA GLU A 13 -12.75 10.07 -1.21
C GLU A 13 -11.39 10.58 -1.69
N ALA A 14 -10.97 11.75 -1.20
CA ALA A 14 -9.64 12.29 -1.48
C ALA A 14 -8.56 11.28 -1.08
N MET A 15 -8.71 10.69 0.10
CA MET A 15 -7.78 9.68 0.61
C MET A 15 -7.79 8.41 -0.25
N ILE A 16 -8.95 7.98 -0.79
CA ILE A 16 -9.06 6.79 -1.65
C ILE A 16 -8.35 7.03 -2.98
N ILE A 17 -8.59 8.19 -3.60
CA ILE A 17 -7.94 8.57 -4.87
C ILE A 17 -6.43 8.57 -4.69
N ILE A 18 -5.95 9.17 -3.60
CA ILE A 18 -4.52 9.25 -3.31
C ILE A 18 -3.93 7.87 -3.02
N GLN A 19 -4.66 6.99 -2.32
CA GLN A 19 -4.25 5.61 -2.12
C GLN A 19 -4.07 4.85 -3.44
N ASP A 20 -5.01 5.01 -4.37
CA ASP A 20 -4.96 4.38 -5.70
C ASP A 20 -3.77 4.90 -6.51
N LEU A 21 -3.59 6.22 -6.57
CA LEU A 21 -2.44 6.86 -7.23
C LEU A 21 -1.12 6.35 -6.66
N PHE A 22 -0.99 6.31 -5.33
CA PHE A 22 0.19 5.77 -4.68
C PHE A 22 0.47 4.30 -5.08
N ASN A 23 -0.58 3.47 -5.08
CA ASN A 23 -0.47 2.06 -5.47
C ASN A 23 -0.25 1.84 -6.96
N LYS A 24 -0.58 2.80 -7.81
CA LYS A 24 -0.27 2.78 -9.24
C LYS A 24 1.21 3.07 -9.47
N TYR A 25 1.74 4.13 -8.86
CA TYR A 25 3.11 4.61 -9.13
C TYR A 25 4.22 3.94 -8.31
N ARG A 26 3.89 3.18 -7.25
CA ARG A 26 4.87 2.43 -6.42
C ARG A 26 5.90 1.59 -7.20
N HIS A 27 5.51 1.04 -8.35
CA HIS A 27 6.32 0.12 -9.16
C HIS A 27 7.09 0.84 -10.25
N GLU A 28 6.82 2.13 -10.46
CA GLU A 28 7.49 2.90 -11.48
C GLU A 28 8.91 3.26 -11.07
N LEU A 29 9.74 3.53 -12.08
CA LEU A 29 11.12 3.98 -11.92
C LEU A 29 11.12 5.33 -11.21
N LEU A 30 12.05 5.51 -10.27
CA LEU A 30 12.19 6.78 -9.57
C LEU A 30 12.72 7.84 -10.54
N THR A 31 11.84 8.71 -11.03
CA THR A 31 12.20 9.90 -11.79
C THR A 31 12.00 11.14 -10.93
N ASP A 32 12.73 12.22 -11.23
CA ASP A 32 12.55 13.53 -10.56
C ASP A 32 11.11 14.04 -10.68
N GLU A 33 10.47 13.85 -11.83
CA GLU A 33 9.07 14.20 -12.02
C GLU A 33 8.15 13.41 -11.09
N LEU A 34 8.39 12.10 -10.94
CA LEU A 34 7.61 11.27 -10.04
C LEU A 34 7.83 11.67 -8.58
N LEU A 35 9.06 12.00 -8.19
CA LEU A 35 9.37 12.50 -6.84
C LEU A 35 8.60 13.79 -6.55
N ARG A 36 8.65 14.75 -7.48
CA ARG A 36 7.96 16.04 -7.35
C ARG A 36 6.44 15.87 -7.33
N TYR A 37 5.92 14.92 -8.12
CA TYR A 37 4.52 14.54 -8.08
C TYR A 37 4.10 13.98 -6.72
N HIS A 38 4.91 13.09 -6.12
CA HIS A 38 4.67 12.53 -4.79
C HIS A 38 4.74 13.59 -3.67
N GLN A 39 5.66 14.56 -3.78
CA GLN A 39 5.72 15.69 -2.87
C GLN A 39 4.45 16.55 -2.95
N ASN A 40 3.94 16.82 -4.16
CA ASN A 40 2.69 17.54 -4.35
C ASN A 40 1.48 16.80 -3.74
N LEU A 41 1.42 15.47 -3.87
CA LEU A 41 0.38 14.67 -3.23
C LEU A 41 0.44 14.78 -1.70
N THR A 42 1.65 14.75 -1.13
CA THR A 42 1.86 14.89 0.33
C THR A 42 1.44 16.27 0.81
N ASN A 43 1.83 17.33 0.10
CA ASN A 43 1.42 18.69 0.43
C ASN A 43 -0.09 18.84 0.41
N ARG A 44 -0.76 18.29 -0.61
CA ARG A 44 -2.22 18.35 -0.73
C ARG A 44 -2.95 17.58 0.38
N LEU A 45 -2.36 16.50 0.89
CA LEU A 45 -2.86 15.83 2.09
C LEU A 45 -2.75 16.73 3.32
N GLN A 46 -1.60 17.40 3.49
CA GLN A 46 -1.33 18.26 4.65
C GLN A 46 -2.11 19.58 4.64
N THR A 47 -2.48 20.10 3.47
CA THR A 47 -3.23 21.36 3.33
C THR A 47 -4.73 21.09 3.25
N ASP A 48 -5.23 20.74 2.06
CA ASP A 48 -6.65 20.71 1.74
C ASP A 48 -7.39 19.62 2.54
N ILE A 49 -6.79 18.43 2.59
CA ILE A 49 -7.44 17.25 3.18
C ILE A 49 -7.36 17.33 4.70
N TYR A 50 -6.28 17.87 5.26
CA TYR A 50 -6.15 18.08 6.71
C TYR A 50 -7.13 19.13 7.22
N GLN A 51 -7.25 20.27 6.53
CA GLN A 51 -8.25 21.28 6.87
C GLN A 51 -9.67 20.74 6.80
N ALA A 52 -10.00 19.98 5.74
CA ALA A 52 -11.30 19.35 5.61
C ALA A 52 -11.56 18.30 6.72
N ALA A 53 -10.55 17.51 7.11
CA ALA A 53 -10.65 16.55 8.21
C ALA A 53 -10.87 17.21 9.58
N GLN A 54 -10.24 18.37 9.80
CA GLN A 54 -10.46 19.18 11.01
C GLN A 54 -11.88 19.77 11.04
N LEU A 55 -12.38 20.26 9.91
CA LEU A 55 -13.74 20.80 9.79
C LEU A 55 -14.82 19.71 9.98
N GLU A 56 -14.58 18.50 9.48
CA GLU A 56 -15.47 17.35 9.70
C GLU A 56 -15.41 16.82 11.15
N GLY A 57 -14.43 17.24 11.97
CA GLY A 57 -14.29 16.82 13.37
C GLY A 57 -14.08 15.32 13.55
N ASN A 58 -13.56 14.63 12.53
CA ASN A 58 -13.51 13.17 12.50
C ASN A 58 -12.10 12.64 12.84
N ASP A 59 -11.87 12.31 14.10
CA ASP A 59 -10.61 11.74 14.61
C ASP A 59 -10.11 10.52 13.82
N PHE A 60 -11.03 9.71 13.30
CA PHE A 60 -10.66 8.55 12.50
C PHE A 60 -9.95 8.97 11.21
N GLN A 61 -10.49 9.97 10.51
CA GLN A 61 -9.90 10.47 9.28
C GLN A 61 -8.55 11.12 9.54
N THR A 62 -8.41 11.91 10.60
CA THR A 62 -7.13 12.53 10.99
C THR A 62 -6.04 11.47 11.26
N LYS A 63 -6.37 10.38 11.98
CA LYS A 63 -5.45 9.25 12.18
C LYS A 63 -5.07 8.56 10.87
N GLN A 64 -6.03 8.40 9.97
CA GLN A 64 -5.79 7.79 8.66
C GLN A 64 -4.88 8.68 7.80
N LEU A 65 -5.04 10.00 7.90
CA LEU A 65 -4.28 11.01 7.15
C LEU A 65 -2.82 11.04 7.61
N ALA A 66 -2.57 11.01 8.92
CA ALA A 66 -1.24 10.85 9.48
C ALA A 66 -0.55 9.55 9.01
N GLY A 67 -1.32 8.45 8.92
CA GLY A 67 -0.84 7.18 8.37
C GLY A 67 -0.44 7.27 6.90
N MET A 68 -1.19 8.02 6.08
CA MET A 68 -0.86 8.24 4.67
C MET A 68 0.39 9.10 4.49
N ILE A 69 0.51 10.20 5.25
CA ILE A 69 1.69 11.07 5.20
C ILE A 69 2.94 10.27 5.53
N THR A 70 2.90 9.51 6.64
CA THR A 70 4.02 8.66 7.06
C THR A 70 4.38 7.66 5.96
N ALA A 71 3.38 7.01 5.38
CA ALA A 71 3.59 6.02 4.32
C ALA A 71 4.20 6.61 3.04
N MET A 72 3.80 7.82 2.64
CA MET A 72 4.40 8.52 1.49
C MET A 72 5.84 8.92 1.77
N GLN A 73 6.14 9.41 2.97
CA GLN A 73 7.49 9.76 3.39
C GLN A 73 8.40 8.53 3.41
N ASP A 74 7.95 7.42 3.98
CA ASP A 74 8.69 6.15 4.02
C ASP A 74 8.98 5.63 2.61
N TRP A 75 7.98 5.62 1.73
CA TRP A 75 8.17 5.21 0.34
C TRP A 75 9.21 6.07 -0.38
N THR A 76 9.10 7.39 -0.23
CA THR A 76 10.04 8.35 -0.84
C THR A 76 11.45 8.11 -0.31
N ARG A 77 11.60 7.96 1.01
CA ARG A 77 12.88 7.66 1.66
C ARG A 77 13.50 6.36 1.16
N LEU A 78 12.70 5.29 1.03
CA LEU A 78 13.17 4.00 0.53
C LEU A 78 13.60 4.06 -0.93
N LYS A 79 12.85 4.76 -1.78
CA LYS A 79 13.19 4.96 -3.19
C LYS A 79 14.47 5.78 -3.35
N VAL A 80 14.61 6.91 -2.63
CA VAL A 80 15.83 7.73 -2.62
C VAL A 80 17.03 6.92 -2.11
N ALA A 81 16.83 6.03 -1.13
CA ALA A 81 17.86 5.10 -0.66
C ALA A 81 18.18 3.94 -1.63
N GLY A 82 17.55 3.89 -2.81
CA GLY A 82 17.73 2.83 -3.80
C GLY A 82 17.20 1.45 -3.35
N ARG A 83 16.35 1.39 -2.31
CA ARG A 83 15.83 0.13 -1.78
C ARG A 83 14.52 -0.26 -2.47
N PRO A 84 14.33 -1.55 -2.83
CA PRO A 84 13.08 -2.01 -3.40
C PRO A 84 11.94 -1.90 -2.39
N PHE A 85 10.86 -1.23 -2.76
CA PHE A 85 9.68 -1.06 -1.93
C PHE A 85 8.73 -2.26 -2.06
N ARG A 86 8.61 -3.05 -0.99
CA ARG A 86 7.78 -4.28 -0.95
C ARG A 86 6.43 -4.11 -0.25
N GLY A 87 6.17 -2.97 0.39
CA GLY A 87 4.88 -2.68 1.04
C GLY A 87 3.83 -2.18 0.07
N LYS A 88 2.54 -2.14 0.45
CA LYS A 88 1.44 -1.50 -0.29
C LYS A 88 0.59 -0.64 0.62
N MET A 89 0.00 0.43 0.10
CA MET A 89 -0.95 1.18 0.91
C MET A 89 -2.30 0.46 0.88
N LYS A 90 -2.81 0.08 2.05
CA LYS A 90 -4.14 -0.52 2.20
C LYS A 90 -4.81 0.09 3.42
N ASN A 91 -6.08 0.46 3.29
CA ASN A 91 -6.84 1.14 4.36
C ASN A 91 -6.08 2.35 4.91
N PHE A 92 -5.45 3.13 4.03
CA PHE A 92 -4.72 4.37 4.35
C PHE A 92 -3.51 4.16 5.29
N LYS A 93 -2.97 2.94 5.33
CA LYS A 93 -1.79 2.57 6.10
C LYS A 93 -0.78 1.84 5.20
N LEU A 94 0.50 1.99 5.50
CA LEU A 94 1.55 1.19 4.87
C LEU A 94 1.45 -0.24 5.39
N VAL A 95 1.17 -1.19 4.51
CA VAL A 95 1.16 -2.61 4.83
C VAL A 95 2.33 -3.24 4.09
N GLU A 96 3.39 -3.55 4.82
CA GLU A 96 4.43 -4.43 4.28
C GLU A 96 3.80 -5.76 3.88
N GLN A 97 4.09 -6.26 2.68
CA GLN A 97 3.83 -7.66 2.37
C GLN A 97 4.73 -8.50 3.26
N LYS A 98 4.27 -8.79 4.48
CA LYS A 98 4.79 -9.92 5.25
C LYS A 98 4.64 -11.12 4.32
N HIS A 99 5.77 -11.73 3.94
CA HIS A 99 5.80 -12.96 3.16
C HIS A 99 4.65 -13.84 3.62
N GLN A 100 3.70 -14.13 2.72
CA GLN A 100 2.63 -15.07 3.02
C GLN A 100 3.32 -16.29 3.63
N LYS A 101 2.98 -16.60 4.89
CA LYS A 101 3.50 -17.77 5.59
C LYS A 101 3.13 -18.94 4.68
N ILE A 102 4.07 -19.40 3.85
CA ILE A 102 3.85 -20.55 2.99
C ILE A 102 3.61 -21.69 3.98
N LYS A 103 2.33 -22.03 4.20
CA LYS A 103 1.99 -23.18 5.01
C LYS A 103 2.50 -24.37 4.21
N ARG A 104 3.68 -24.90 4.59
CA ARG A 104 4.13 -26.22 4.15
C ARG A 104 3.07 -27.19 4.66
N VAL A 105 2.13 -27.55 3.78
CA VAL A 105 1.27 -28.71 4.01
C VAL A 105 2.18 -29.91 3.81
N THR A 106 2.73 -30.44 4.89
CA THR A 106 3.41 -31.73 4.87
C THR A 106 2.34 -32.78 4.57
N ARG A 107 2.13 -33.09 3.28
CA ARG A 107 1.43 -34.33 2.93
C ARG A 107 2.33 -35.46 3.42
N LYS A 108 1.94 -36.11 4.52
CA LYS A 108 2.52 -37.41 4.91
C LYS A 108 2.28 -38.36 3.74
N GLY A 109 3.31 -38.59 2.93
CA GLY A 109 3.33 -39.72 2.03
C GLY A 109 3.21 -40.99 2.87
N ARG A 110 2.18 -41.80 2.61
CA ARG A 110 2.18 -43.21 3.02
C ARG A 110 3.31 -43.88 2.25
N ALA A 111 4.47 -43.98 2.89
CA ALA A 111 5.54 -44.84 2.46
C ALA A 111 5.30 -46.24 3.04
N GLY A 112 5.19 -47.23 2.16
CA GLY A 112 5.74 -48.57 2.38
C GLY A 112 4.85 -49.59 3.11
N HIS A 113 4.11 -50.39 2.34
CA HIS A 113 4.07 -51.84 2.58
C HIS A 113 4.18 -52.55 1.22
N LYS A 114 5.40 -52.97 0.88
CA LYS A 114 5.71 -53.98 -0.12
C LYS A 114 6.27 -55.18 0.64
N TYR A 115 5.55 -56.29 0.76
CA TYR A 115 6.01 -57.63 1.20
C TYR A 115 4.81 -58.58 0.96
N HIS A 116 4.82 -59.76 0.35
CA HIS A 116 5.73 -60.56 -0.47
C HIS A 116 4.83 -61.49 -1.30
N VAL A 117 5.25 -61.84 -2.52
CA VAL A 117 4.71 -63.00 -3.26
C VAL A 117 5.44 -64.25 -2.78
N ALA A 118 4.72 -65.33 -2.45
CA ALA A 118 5.18 -66.71 -2.65
C ALA A 118 4.02 -67.73 -2.50
N HIS A 119 3.76 -68.43 -3.61
CA HIS A 119 3.36 -69.84 -3.81
C HIS A 119 2.49 -70.58 -2.76
N HIS A 120 1.37 -71.13 -3.22
CA HIS A 120 1.06 -72.57 -3.17
C HIS A 120 -0.07 -72.91 -4.16
#